data_AF-A0A1H0GRI7-F1
#
_entry.id   AF-A0A1H0GRI7-F1
#
_cell.length_a   1.000
_cell.length_b   1.000
_cell.length_c   1.000
_cell.angle_alpha   90.00
_cell.angle_beta   90.00
_cell.angle_gamma   90.00
#
_symmetry.space_group_name_H-M   'P 1'
#
loop_
_entity.id
_entity.type
_entity.pdbx_description
1 polymer ?
#
loop_
_entity_poly.entity_id
_entity_poly.type
_entity_poly.pdbx_seq_one_letter_code
_entity_poly.pdbx_strand_id
1 'polypeptide(L)'
;MLRKILFLLFTMILLTACSNQETIKATGEGNLWNAHLIYEMTDNHLSDRGGIEYTGDEELLYVTYSVVTDEGGRGGEVEPLEEQTAISFGTSGGNNPPATKEEAIISLNHATVEIKWRTNTGEYEELINFKVN
;
A
#
# COMPACT_ATOMS: atom_id res chain seq x y z
N MET A 1 -0.55 39.31 -34.75
CA MET A 1 -0.91 37.88 -34.90
C MET A 1 0.02 36.95 -34.12
N LEU A 2 1.33 37.22 -34.07
CA LEU A 2 2.33 36.41 -33.33
C LEU A 2 1.98 36.14 -31.85
N ARG A 3 1.43 37.14 -31.13
CA ARG A 3 1.03 37.01 -29.72
C ARG A 3 -0.11 36.01 -29.50
N LYS A 4 -1.06 35.87 -30.44
CA LYS A 4 -2.17 34.90 -30.35
C LYS A 4 -1.70 33.48 -30.63
N ILE A 5 -0.72 33.30 -31.51
CA ILE A 5 -0.10 32.01 -31.81
C ILE A 5 0.73 31.50 -30.62
N LEU A 6 1.44 32.41 -29.93
CA LEU A 6 2.22 32.06 -28.74
C LEU A 6 1.35 31.55 -27.58
N PHE A 7 0.21 32.20 -27.33
CA PHE A 7 -0.75 31.74 -26.32
C PHE A 7 -1.33 30.36 -26.68
N LEU A 8 -1.58 30.11 -27.97
CA LEU A 8 -2.17 28.86 -28.44
C LEU A 8 -1.18 27.68 -28.33
N LEU A 9 0.10 27.92 -28.61
CA LEU A 9 1.19 26.95 -28.38
C LEU A 9 1.38 26.67 -26.89
N PHE A 10 1.32 27.69 -26.03
CA PHE A 10 1.45 27.53 -24.58
C PHE A 10 0.29 26.71 -23.98
N THR A 11 -0.95 26.93 -24.45
CA THR A 11 -2.10 26.10 -24.04
C THR A 11 -2.02 24.66 -24.55
N MET A 12 -1.38 24.40 -25.70
CA MET A 12 -1.24 23.04 -26.23
C MET A 12 -0.20 22.22 -25.45
N ILE A 13 0.88 22.85 -24.97
CA ILE A 13 1.90 22.22 -24.11
C ILE A 13 1.35 21.89 -22.71
N LEU A 14 0.44 22.72 -22.19
CA LEU A 14 -0.18 22.49 -20.88
C LEU A 14 -1.18 21.31 -20.87
N LEU A 15 -1.69 20.90 -22.03
CA LEU A 15 -2.68 19.81 -22.15
C LEU A 15 -2.05 18.41 -22.19
N THR A 16 -0.73 18.27 -22.37
CA THR A 16 -0.03 16.97 -22.38
C THR A 16 0.51 16.55 -21.01
N ALA A 17 0.28 17.34 -19.96
CA ALA A 17 0.76 17.06 -18.60
C ALA A 17 -0.27 16.30 -17.74
N CYS A 18 -1.16 15.51 -18.37
CA CYS A 18 -1.92 14.50 -17.63
C CYS A 18 -0.96 13.37 -17.25
N SER A 19 -0.56 13.31 -15.98
CA SER A 19 0.21 12.17 -15.47
C SER A 19 -0.62 10.90 -15.58
N ASN A 20 -0.09 9.88 -16.25
CA ASN A 20 -0.67 8.53 -16.29
C ASN A 20 -0.44 7.85 -14.93
N GLN A 21 -1.10 8.36 -13.89
CA GLN A 21 -1.06 7.73 -12.57
C GLN A 21 -2.00 6.53 -12.58
N GLU A 22 -1.46 5.34 -12.40
CA GLU A 22 -2.22 4.11 -12.24
C GLU A 22 -2.33 3.73 -10.77
N THR A 23 -3.46 3.14 -10.38
CA THR A 23 -3.67 2.64 -9.02
C THR A 23 -4.09 1.19 -9.05
N ILE A 24 -3.37 0.35 -8.32
CA ILE A 24 -3.62 -1.09 -8.19
C ILE A 24 -3.84 -1.39 -6.71
N LYS A 25 -4.87 -2.16 -6.40
CA LYS A 25 -5.24 -2.50 -5.02
C LYS A 25 -5.15 -3.99 -4.82
N ALA A 26 -4.53 -4.39 -3.72
CA ALA A 26 -4.52 -5.77 -3.27
C ALA A 26 -5.10 -5.86 -1.86
N THR A 27 -5.80 -6.95 -1.59
CA THR A 27 -6.41 -7.25 -0.29
C THR A 27 -6.01 -8.65 0.15
N GLY A 28 -5.97 -8.89 1.45
CA GLY A 28 -5.78 -10.20 2.03
C GLY A 28 -6.67 -10.36 3.26
N GLU A 29 -7.20 -11.56 3.46
CA GLU A 29 -8.07 -11.90 4.58
C GLU A 29 -7.40 -13.00 5.41
N GLY A 30 -7.25 -12.75 6.70
CA GLY A 30 -6.84 -13.71 7.71
C GLY A 30 -8.03 -14.13 8.58
N ASN A 31 -7.73 -14.82 9.67
CA ASN A 31 -8.69 -15.26 10.67
C ASN A 31 -9.15 -14.08 11.54
N LEU A 32 -8.22 -13.23 11.98
CA LEU A 32 -8.51 -12.10 12.87
C LEU A 32 -8.00 -10.77 12.33
N TRP A 33 -7.50 -10.76 11.10
CA TRP A 33 -6.93 -9.58 10.48
C TRP A 33 -7.35 -9.48 9.01
N ASN A 34 -7.67 -8.28 8.58
CA ASN A 34 -7.75 -7.93 7.16
C ASN A 34 -6.56 -7.05 6.80
N ALA A 35 -6.00 -7.24 5.61
CA ALA A 35 -4.89 -6.47 5.11
C ALA A 35 -5.22 -5.85 3.76
N HIS A 36 -4.69 -4.66 3.50
CA HIS A 36 -4.76 -4.04 2.18
C HIS A 36 -3.47 -3.32 1.81
N LEU A 37 -3.15 -3.34 0.51
CA LEU A 37 -2.05 -2.62 -0.11
C LEU A 37 -2.57 -1.88 -1.34
N ILE A 38 -2.02 -0.69 -1.58
CA ILE A 38 -2.33 0.15 -2.72
C ILE A 38 -1.02 0.59 -3.35
N TYR A 39 -0.80 0.24 -4.61
CA TYR A 39 0.28 0.77 -5.43
C TYR A 39 -0.24 1.94 -6.25
N GLU A 40 0.49 3.04 -6.22
CA GLU A 40 0.28 4.23 -7.04
C GLU A 40 1.51 4.41 -7.92
N MET A 41 1.34 4.17 -9.22
CA MET A 41 2.44 4.12 -10.19
C MET A 41 2.34 5.27 -11.19
N THR A 42 3.50 5.82 -11.54
CA THR A 42 3.71 6.69 -12.68
C THR A 42 4.90 6.15 -13.49
N ASP A 43 5.18 6.73 -14.66
CA ASP A 43 6.28 6.28 -15.53
C ASP A 43 7.64 6.11 -14.82
N ASN A 44 7.91 6.88 -13.76
CA ASN A 44 9.22 6.91 -13.10
C ASN A 44 9.17 6.71 -11.57
N HIS A 45 7.98 6.48 -11.00
CA HIS A 45 7.84 6.39 -9.54
C HIS A 45 6.75 5.41 -9.14
N LEU A 46 7.06 4.58 -8.14
CA LEU A 46 6.11 3.77 -7.42
C LEU A 46 6.00 4.33 -6.01
N SER A 47 4.77 4.60 -5.57
CA SER A 47 4.47 4.77 -4.15
C SER A 47 3.53 3.66 -3.71
N ASP A 48 3.73 3.16 -2.50
CA ASP A 48 2.86 2.18 -1.89
C ASP A 48 2.35 2.66 -0.54
N ARG A 49 1.11 2.27 -0.21
CA ARG A 49 0.50 2.49 1.10
C ARG A 49 -0.41 1.34 1.46
N GLY A 50 -0.75 1.22 2.74
CA GLY A 50 -1.68 0.19 3.18
C GLY A 50 -1.85 0.14 4.69
N GLY A 51 -2.42 -0.95 5.15
CA GLY A 51 -2.59 -1.22 6.56
C GLY A 51 -3.22 -2.57 6.83
N ILE A 52 -3.36 -2.85 8.12
CA ILE A 52 -4.06 -4.00 8.68
C ILE A 52 -5.17 -3.53 9.61
N GLU A 53 -6.23 -4.30 9.68
CA GLU A 53 -7.39 -4.06 10.54
C GLU A 53 -7.73 -5.34 11.31
N TYR A 54 -7.74 -5.23 12.63
CA TYR A 54 -8.08 -6.31 13.53
C TYR A 54 -9.60 -6.52 13.57
N THR A 55 -10.03 -7.77 13.47
CA THR A 55 -11.45 -8.17 13.48
C THR A 55 -11.82 -9.02 14.69
N GLY A 56 -10.89 -9.27 15.60
CA GLY A 56 -11.16 -9.95 16.86
C GLY A 56 -11.85 -9.05 17.88
N ASP A 57 -12.29 -9.66 18.98
CA ASP A 57 -13.03 -9.04 20.07
C ASP A 57 -12.16 -8.66 21.28
N GLU A 58 -10.88 -9.04 21.27
CA GLU A 58 -9.95 -8.75 22.34
C GLU A 58 -9.25 -7.39 22.18
N GLU A 59 -8.95 -6.75 23.32
CA GLU A 59 -8.15 -5.53 23.32
C GLU A 59 -6.70 -5.83 22.88
N LEU A 60 -6.21 -5.06 21.90
CA LEU A 60 -4.84 -5.14 21.44
C LEU A 60 -3.92 -4.33 22.36
N LEU A 61 -2.90 -4.99 22.92
CA LEU A 61 -1.89 -4.35 23.75
C LEU A 61 -0.63 -3.99 22.97
N TYR A 62 -0.30 -4.77 21.96
CA TYR A 62 0.91 -4.60 21.16
C TYR A 62 0.77 -5.34 19.84
N VAL A 63 1.24 -4.74 18.74
CA VAL A 63 1.22 -5.32 17.40
C VAL A 63 2.55 -5.06 16.71
N THR A 64 3.12 -6.07 16.09
CA THR A 64 4.18 -5.93 15.10
C THR A 64 3.71 -6.46 13.77
N TYR A 65 4.22 -5.86 12.70
CA TYR A 65 3.93 -6.32 11.34
C TYR A 65 5.19 -6.30 10.49
N SER A 66 5.24 -7.20 9.50
CA SER A 66 6.28 -7.26 8.47
C SER A 66 5.63 -7.55 7.12
N VAL A 67 5.56 -6.54 6.27
CA VAL A 67 5.09 -6.62 4.89
C VAL A 67 6.29 -6.92 4.00
N VAL A 68 6.14 -7.91 3.13
CA VAL A 68 7.15 -8.30 2.14
C VAL A 68 6.52 -8.23 0.75
N THR A 69 7.19 -7.54 -0.17
CA THR A 69 6.85 -7.38 -1.59
C THR A 69 8.09 -7.67 -2.43
N ASP A 70 7.92 -7.85 -3.74
CA ASP A 70 9.07 -8.05 -4.64
C ASP A 70 9.96 -6.78 -4.73
N GLU A 71 9.39 -5.60 -4.43
CA GLU A 71 10.11 -4.32 -4.42
C GLU A 71 10.82 -4.02 -3.09
N GLY A 72 10.55 -4.79 -2.04
CA GLY A 72 11.15 -4.61 -0.73
C GLY A 72 10.24 -5.00 0.44
N GLY A 73 10.74 -4.77 1.65
CA GLY A 73 10.00 -5.06 2.89
C GLY A 73 9.86 -3.83 3.77
N ARG A 74 8.78 -3.81 4.56
CA ARG A 74 8.58 -2.82 5.63
C ARG A 74 8.02 -3.49 6.87
N GLY A 75 8.38 -2.98 8.03
CA GLY A 75 7.79 -3.43 9.28
C GLY A 75 7.58 -2.28 10.24
N GLY A 76 6.86 -2.56 11.31
CA GLY A 76 6.59 -1.60 12.35
C GLY A 76 6.10 -2.28 13.61
N GLU A 77 6.15 -1.52 14.71
CA GLU A 77 5.67 -1.92 16.03
C GLU A 77 4.76 -0.83 16.54
N VAL A 78 3.62 -1.20 17.12
CA VAL A 78 2.59 -0.29 17.58
C VAL A 78 2.05 -0.79 18.91
N GLU A 79 1.89 0.11 19.88
CA GLU A 79 1.04 -0.06 21.06
C GLU A 79 -0.28 0.64 20.76
N PRO A 80 -1.34 -0.09 20.37
CA PRO A 80 -2.59 0.54 19.94
C PRO A 80 -3.25 1.32 21.07
N LEU A 81 -3.93 2.41 20.72
CA LEU A 81 -4.82 3.08 21.67
C LEU A 81 -6.04 2.21 21.97
N GLU A 82 -6.76 2.52 23.06
CA GLU A 82 -8.03 1.86 23.37
C GLU A 82 -8.97 1.93 22.16
N GLU A 83 -9.57 0.78 21.81
CA GLU A 83 -10.44 0.59 20.63
C GLU A 83 -9.77 0.78 19.25
N GLN A 84 -8.45 0.99 19.17
CA GLN A 84 -7.76 1.08 17.88
C GLN A 84 -7.56 -0.30 17.25
N THR A 85 -8.30 -0.58 16.19
CA THR A 85 -8.21 -1.84 15.42
C THR A 85 -7.42 -1.69 14.11
N ALA A 86 -7.30 -0.47 13.57
CA ALA A 86 -6.63 -0.22 12.30
C ALA A 86 -5.21 0.34 12.50
N ILE A 87 -4.24 -0.26 11.81
CA ILE A 87 -2.83 0.12 11.82
C ILE A 87 -2.39 0.41 10.39
N SER A 88 -1.90 1.63 10.16
CA SER A 88 -1.35 2.02 8.87
C SER A 88 0.12 1.61 8.76
N PHE A 89 0.50 1.14 7.59
CA PHE A 89 1.90 0.90 7.26
C PHE A 89 2.67 2.16 6.85
N GLY A 90 1.99 3.31 6.79
CA GLY A 90 2.52 4.54 6.22
C GLY A 90 2.60 4.50 4.68
N THR A 91 3.42 5.41 4.14
CA THR A 91 3.68 5.50 2.69
C THR A 91 5.16 5.23 2.45
N SER A 92 5.45 4.40 1.46
CA SER A 92 6.79 4.11 0.98
C SER A 92 6.87 4.48 -0.50
N GLY A 93 8.10 4.69 -0.97
CA GLY A 93 8.40 5.07 -2.34
C GLY A 93 9.57 4.26 -2.87
N GLY A 94 9.40 3.65 -4.03
CA GLY A 94 10.42 2.92 -4.76
C GLY A 94 10.93 3.73 -5.95
N ASN A 95 12.25 3.74 -6.14
CA ASN A 95 12.88 4.36 -7.31
C ASN A 95 12.95 3.43 -8.53
N ASN A 96 12.56 2.16 -8.36
CA ASN A 96 12.49 1.15 -9.42
C ASN A 96 11.05 0.63 -9.51
N PRO A 97 10.09 1.42 -10.02
CA PRO A 97 8.74 0.94 -10.23
C PRO A 97 8.74 -0.24 -11.21
N PRO A 98 7.78 -1.18 -11.10
CA PRO A 98 7.50 -2.13 -12.17
C PRO A 98 7.30 -1.42 -13.50
N ALA A 99 7.77 -2.00 -14.61
CA ALA A 99 7.72 -1.35 -15.92
C ALA A 99 6.30 -1.36 -16.52
N THR A 100 5.45 -2.27 -16.05
CA THR A 100 4.08 -2.43 -16.51
C THR A 100 3.11 -2.67 -15.36
N LYS A 101 1.82 -2.42 -15.61
CA LYS A 101 0.73 -2.74 -14.69
C LYS A 101 0.70 -4.23 -14.37
N GLU A 102 0.89 -5.08 -15.37
CA GLU A 102 0.88 -6.53 -15.23
C GLU A 102 1.99 -7.02 -14.29
N GLU A 103 3.19 -6.45 -14.39
CA GLU A 103 4.30 -6.74 -13.46
C GLU A 103 3.94 -6.34 -12.03
N ALA A 104 3.33 -5.17 -11.84
CA ALA A 104 2.89 -4.71 -10.53
C ALA A 104 1.77 -5.59 -9.93
N ILE A 105 0.86 -6.10 -10.76
CA ILE A 105 -0.17 -7.06 -10.34
C ILE A 105 0.49 -8.38 -9.91
N ILE A 106 1.48 -8.88 -10.64
CA ILE A 106 2.21 -10.10 -10.28
C ILE A 106 2.91 -9.92 -8.93
N SER A 107 3.65 -8.82 -8.77
CA SER A 107 4.34 -8.51 -7.50
C SER A 107 3.37 -8.44 -6.32
N LEU A 108 2.26 -7.71 -6.46
CA LEU A 108 1.26 -7.60 -5.39
C LEU A 108 0.59 -8.94 -5.03
N ASN A 109 0.49 -9.89 -5.97
CA ASN A 109 -0.01 -11.24 -5.69
C ASN A 109 1.02 -12.15 -5.01
N HIS A 110 2.29 -11.78 -5.00
CA HIS A 110 3.34 -12.45 -4.21
C HIS A 110 3.55 -11.78 -2.85
N ALA A 111 3.00 -10.59 -2.64
CA ALA A 111 3.14 -9.87 -1.40
C ALA A 111 2.50 -10.62 -0.22
N THR A 112 3.11 -10.47 0.95
CA THR A 112 2.62 -11.04 2.21
C THR A 112 2.75 -10.05 3.36
N VAL A 113 1.98 -10.25 4.42
CA VAL A 113 2.18 -9.59 5.70
C VAL A 113 2.15 -10.61 6.84
N GLU A 114 3.23 -10.67 7.61
CA GLU A 114 3.27 -11.34 8.91
C GLU A 114 2.82 -10.33 9.98
N ILE A 115 1.90 -10.74 10.86
CA ILE A 115 1.38 -9.94 11.97
C ILE A 115 1.58 -10.74 13.25
N LYS A 116 2.17 -10.13 14.27
CA LYS A 116 2.26 -10.70 15.62
C LYS A 116 1.64 -9.73 16.59
N TRP A 117 0.78 -10.21 17.47
CA TRP A 117 0.09 -9.34 18.41
C TRP A 117 -0.09 -9.97 19.78
N ARG A 118 -0.31 -9.10 20.77
CA ARG A 118 -0.57 -9.48 22.15
C ARG A 118 -1.87 -8.86 22.62
N THR A 119 -2.67 -9.66 23.31
CA THR A 119 -3.88 -9.25 24.03
C THR A 119 -3.70 -9.53 25.53
N ASN A 120 -4.76 -9.30 26.31
CA ASN A 120 -4.80 -9.71 27.71
C ASN A 120 -4.79 -11.24 27.91
N THR A 121 -5.10 -12.03 26.89
CA THR A 121 -5.21 -13.50 27.02
C THR A 121 -4.02 -14.26 26.42
N GLY A 122 -3.23 -13.65 25.54
CA GLY A 122 -2.05 -14.30 24.98
C GLY A 122 -1.30 -13.50 23.91
N GLU A 123 -0.33 -14.19 23.29
CA GLU A 123 0.44 -13.73 22.13
C GLU A 123 0.11 -14.64 20.93
N TYR A 124 -0.01 -14.04 19.75
CA TYR A 124 -0.50 -14.70 18.54
C TYR A 124 0.29 -14.26 17.31
N GLU A 125 0.21 -15.05 16.24
CA GLU A 125 0.79 -14.73 14.94
C GLU A 125 -0.13 -15.15 13.78
N GLU A 126 -0.05 -14.41 12.69
CA GLU A 126 -0.79 -14.68 11.46
C GLU A 126 0.01 -14.22 10.24
N LEU A 127 -0.07 -14.99 9.14
CA LEU A 127 0.50 -14.64 7.84
C LEU A 127 -0.61 -14.51 6.80
N ILE A 128 -0.73 -13.34 6.20
CA ILE A 128 -1.73 -13.05 5.16
C ILE A 128 -1.04 -12.89 3.81
N ASN A 129 -1.60 -13.54 2.79
CA ASN A 129 -1.20 -13.34 1.39
C ASN A 129 -2.10 -12.29 0.75
N PHE A 130 -1.52 -11.36 0.01
CA PHE A 130 -2.28 -10.37 -0.74
C PHE A 130 -2.75 -10.94 -2.08
N LYS A 131 -3.86 -10.39 -2.58
CA LYS A 131 -4.41 -10.69 -3.89
C LYS A 131 -4.99 -9.43 -4.52
N VAL A 132 -4.66 -9.20 -5.78
CA VAL A 132 -5.25 -8.13 -6.59
C VAL A 132 -6.63 -8.57 -7.09
N ASN A 133 -7.61 -7.66 -6.97
CA ASN A 133 -9.00 -7.87 -7.43
C ASN A 133 -9.25 -7.31 -8.84
#